data_AF-A0A8I1V974-F1
#
_entry.id   AF-A0A8I1V974-F1
#
_cell.length_a   1.000
_cell.length_b   1.000
_cell.length_c   1.000
_cell.angle_alpha   90.00
_cell.angle_beta   90.00
_cell.angle_gamma   90.00
#
_symmetry.space_group_name_H-M   'P 1'
#
loop_
_entity.id
_entity.type
_entity.pdbx_description
1 polymer ?
#
loop_
_entity_poly.entity_id
_entity_poly.type
_entity_poly.pdbx_seq_one_letter_code
_entity_poly.pdbx_strand_id
1 'polypeptide(L)'
;MKQLRSLPPEARLAVSDPEIPTVLESSTLKELAAAEVIGADVDRLMRLRMTVATSNQEDRAMYLCPECFVPLSIVCRKDCRSFWFKHTLEDGRCSAVTRGELTREEINAKKYNGAKESVLHRQMKQWLVESLHASGMFTEIAQERRWNGPVSGAWRRPDVSAKLGGVVVAFEVQLSTTFLSVIAERRSFYLREGGLLFWVFANFNEDGRRLTMDDVFYNNNQNAFIVSKATCEESRATGRFVLDCAWVEPGYWNAAPQFRRERVAFDELTLDLEKQQAYFFDYAGSVAQRDADETKERASWPSRFENWWLDVANRQSSLADQEDELRGFPSCAPRDWNDWGMLSLTPLRFYGSELRLPIAMLDCFYSAKHGRPIGIKRKHLIEIAHYLAESYPRYLLWFRKALQVYERGDLLVKQDKSGSWSKRVKAYKKDMRMNPERYGSDQRHQVLFEFLFPELKPLPEWPSDVLPQC
;
A
#
# COMPACT_ATOMS: atom_id res chain seq x y z
N MET A 1 -0.94 20.57 -23.24
CA MET A 1 -2.12 20.46 -22.36
C MET A 1 -2.89 19.20 -22.72
N LYS A 2 -2.53 18.06 -22.12
CA LYS A 2 -3.29 16.81 -22.24
C LYS A 2 -3.95 16.56 -20.89
N GLN A 3 -5.27 16.51 -20.93
CA GLN A 3 -6.16 16.32 -19.79
C GLN A 3 -5.71 15.12 -18.95
N LEU A 4 -5.51 15.36 -17.64
CA LEU A 4 -5.50 14.30 -16.65
C LEU A 4 -6.81 13.51 -16.82
N ARG A 5 -6.69 12.24 -17.20
CA ARG A 5 -7.82 11.32 -17.18
C ARG A 5 -8.34 11.27 -15.75
N SER A 6 -9.54 11.82 -15.57
CA SER A 6 -10.30 11.79 -14.32
C SER A 6 -10.50 10.34 -13.90
N LEU A 7 -10.02 10.00 -12.70
CA LEU A 7 -10.38 8.77 -12.00
C LEU A 7 -11.92 8.67 -11.88
N PRO A 8 -12.51 7.45 -11.89
CA PRO A 8 -13.95 7.26 -11.74
C PRO A 8 -14.50 7.91 -10.45
N PRO A 9 -15.73 8.45 -10.47
CA PRO A 9 -16.32 9.20 -9.35
C PRO A 9 -16.52 8.39 -8.06
N GLU A 10 -16.47 7.06 -8.12
CA GLU A 10 -16.67 6.17 -6.95
C GLU A 10 -15.38 5.85 -6.17
N ALA A 11 -14.23 6.40 -6.57
CA ALA A 11 -12.92 6.08 -6.00
C ALA A 11 -12.19 7.27 -5.33
N ARG A 12 -12.88 8.39 -5.09
CA ARG A 12 -12.27 9.59 -4.49
C ARG A 12 -12.76 9.79 -3.07
N LEU A 13 -11.84 9.67 -2.11
CA LEU A 13 -12.13 10.01 -0.71
C LEU A 13 -12.16 11.53 -0.50
N ALA A 14 -11.49 12.32 -1.33
CA ALA A 14 -11.55 13.77 -1.26
C ALA A 14 -12.86 14.32 -1.86
N VAL A 15 -13.39 15.41 -1.29
CA VAL A 15 -14.47 16.18 -1.93
C VAL A 15 -13.99 16.76 -3.28
N SER A 16 -14.90 16.88 -4.24
CA SER A 16 -14.56 17.34 -5.59
C SER A 16 -14.16 18.83 -5.67
N ASP A 17 -14.71 19.66 -4.77
CA ASP A 17 -14.51 21.11 -4.75
C ASP A 17 -14.28 21.59 -3.31
N PRO A 18 -13.06 21.42 -2.77
CA PRO A 18 -12.73 21.88 -1.42
C PRO A 18 -12.40 23.37 -1.40
N GLU A 19 -12.83 24.06 -0.34
CA GLU A 19 -12.43 25.46 -0.04
C GLU A 19 -10.90 25.62 0.07
N ILE A 20 -10.19 24.55 0.45
CA ILE A 20 -8.73 24.49 0.49
C ILE A 20 -8.25 23.42 -0.50
N PRO A 21 -7.99 23.78 -1.78
CA PRO A 21 -7.58 22.83 -2.82
C PRO A 21 -6.11 22.42 -2.73
N THR A 22 -5.29 23.24 -2.09
CA THR A 22 -3.84 23.02 -1.92
C THR A 22 -3.48 23.21 -0.45
N VAL A 23 -2.58 22.37 0.06
CA VAL A 23 -2.01 22.48 1.41
C VAL A 23 -0.51 22.64 1.36
N LEU A 24 0.06 23.29 2.37
CA LEU A 24 1.50 23.43 2.53
C LEU A 24 2.01 22.35 3.50
N GLU A 25 2.92 21.50 3.06
CA GLU A 25 3.60 20.54 3.94
C GLU A 25 4.63 21.28 4.82
N SER A 26 4.45 21.26 6.14
CA SER A 26 5.23 22.11 7.05
C SER A 26 6.74 21.84 7.03
N SER A 27 7.15 20.60 6.79
CA SER A 27 8.57 20.20 6.83
C SER A 27 9.36 20.61 5.59
N THR A 28 8.71 20.68 4.43
CA THR A 28 9.34 20.95 3.13
C THR A 28 8.92 22.29 2.52
N LEU A 29 7.85 22.90 3.06
CA LEU A 29 7.14 24.04 2.47
C LEU A 29 6.68 23.77 1.03
N LYS A 30 6.49 22.49 0.69
CA LYS A 30 5.98 22.10 -0.62
C LYS A 30 4.45 22.22 -0.63
N GLU A 31 3.94 22.86 -1.67
CA GLU A 31 2.51 22.85 -1.97
C GLU A 31 2.09 21.49 -2.56
N LEU A 32 1.05 20.90 -1.97
CA LEU A 32 0.49 19.61 -2.35
C LEU A 32 -1.01 19.77 -2.61
N ALA A 33 -1.53 19.10 -3.64
CA ALA A 33 -2.97 19.07 -3.87
C ALA A 33 -3.67 18.32 -2.72
N ALA A 34 -4.73 18.90 -2.15
CA ALA A 34 -5.48 18.30 -1.04
C ALA A 34 -5.98 16.88 -1.37
N ALA A 35 -6.44 16.66 -2.60
CA ALA A 35 -6.88 15.36 -3.09
C ALA A 35 -5.76 14.31 -3.15
N GLU A 36 -4.52 14.72 -3.43
CA GLU A 36 -3.36 13.81 -3.44
C GLU A 36 -2.96 13.41 -2.02
N VAL A 37 -3.04 14.35 -1.07
CA VAL A 37 -2.76 14.07 0.34
C VAL A 37 -3.82 13.16 0.96
N ILE A 38 -5.10 13.39 0.62
CA ILE A 38 -6.22 12.54 1.08
C ILE A 38 -6.15 11.14 0.44
N GLY A 39 -5.83 11.07 -0.85
CA GLY A 39 -5.69 9.81 -1.58
C GLY A 39 -7.01 9.02 -1.74
N ALA A 40 -6.87 7.72 -1.96
CA ALA A 40 -7.99 6.78 -2.17
C ALA A 40 -8.00 5.60 -1.17
N ASP A 41 -6.95 5.48 -0.35
CA ASP A 41 -6.83 4.42 0.67
C ASP A 41 -7.39 4.91 2.00
N VAL A 42 -8.52 4.32 2.41
CA VAL A 42 -9.21 4.65 3.66
C VAL A 42 -8.33 4.39 4.87
N ASP A 43 -7.59 3.28 4.90
CA ASP A 43 -6.76 2.92 6.05
C ASP A 43 -5.63 3.95 6.25
N ARG A 44 -4.92 4.27 5.16
CA ARG A 44 -3.91 5.34 5.16
C ARG A 44 -4.51 6.68 5.61
N LEU A 45 -5.69 7.04 5.11
CA LEU A 45 -6.34 8.31 5.45
C LEU A 45 -6.76 8.37 6.93
N MET A 46 -7.31 7.29 7.48
CA MET A 46 -7.76 7.26 8.87
C MET A 46 -6.57 7.34 9.86
N ARG A 47 -5.43 6.74 9.51
CA ARG A 47 -4.17 6.94 10.27
C ARG A 47 -3.61 8.35 10.10
N LEU A 48 -3.66 8.91 8.89
CA LEU A 48 -3.21 10.28 8.63
C LEU A 48 -4.03 11.29 9.45
N ARG A 49 -5.36 11.13 9.49
CA ARG A 49 -6.26 11.94 10.31
C ARG A 49 -5.82 11.98 11.78
N MET A 50 -5.54 10.82 12.37
CA MET A 50 -5.07 10.71 13.75
C MET A 50 -3.70 11.38 13.94
N THR A 51 -2.78 11.18 13.00
CA THR A 51 -1.44 11.77 13.04
C THR A 51 -1.49 13.29 12.96
N VAL A 52 -2.30 13.85 12.06
CA VAL A 52 -2.54 15.30 11.93
C VAL A 52 -3.16 15.86 13.20
N ALA A 53 -4.19 15.19 13.75
CA ALA A 53 -4.84 15.63 14.98
C ALA A 53 -3.89 15.63 16.18
N THR A 54 -3.03 14.62 16.29
CA THR A 54 -2.01 14.50 17.34
C THR A 54 -0.94 15.59 17.18
N SER A 55 -0.43 15.77 15.96
CA SER A 55 0.63 16.75 15.67
C SER A 55 0.15 18.18 15.93
N ASN A 56 -1.11 18.50 15.62
CA ASN A 56 -1.71 19.79 15.92
C ASN A 56 -1.83 20.06 17.44
N GLN A 57 -1.99 19.03 18.27
CA GLN A 57 -2.03 19.19 19.74
C GLN A 57 -0.65 19.43 20.36
N GLU A 58 0.39 19.03 19.65
CA GLU A 58 1.78 19.18 20.07
C GLU A 58 2.43 20.41 19.44
N ASP A 59 1.63 21.32 18.88
CA ASP A 59 2.06 22.52 18.15
C ASP A 59 3.09 22.22 17.04
N ARG A 60 2.99 21.02 16.44
CA ARG A 60 3.88 20.50 15.37
C ARG A 60 3.08 20.17 14.11
N ALA A 61 2.21 21.09 13.69
CA ALA A 61 1.29 20.89 12.57
C ALA A 61 1.98 20.34 11.31
N MET A 62 1.39 19.31 10.70
CA MET A 62 1.93 18.68 9.48
C MET A 62 1.55 19.43 8.20
N TYR A 63 0.36 20.04 8.20
CA TYR A 63 -0.19 20.74 7.05
C TYR A 63 -0.70 22.12 7.47
N LEU A 64 -0.32 23.13 6.70
CA LEU A 64 -0.72 24.51 6.89
C LEU A 64 -1.52 25.00 5.68
N CYS A 65 -2.36 26.00 5.90
CA CYS A 65 -2.97 26.76 4.81
C CYS A 65 -1.87 27.55 4.07
N PRO A 66 -1.77 27.46 2.72
CA PRO A 66 -0.80 28.25 1.96
C PRO A 66 -1.02 29.78 2.06
N GLU A 67 -2.25 30.22 2.35
CA GLU A 67 -2.59 31.64 2.45
C GLU A 67 -2.28 32.22 3.84
N CYS A 68 -2.79 31.59 4.90
CA CYS A 68 -2.73 32.13 6.26
C CYS A 68 -1.79 31.39 7.21
N PHE A 69 -1.17 30.30 6.77
CA PHE A 69 -0.27 29.44 7.55
C PHE A 69 -0.90 28.83 8.81
N VAL A 70 -2.22 28.90 8.96
CA VAL A 70 -2.93 28.26 10.07
C VAL A 70 -2.88 26.73 9.90
N PRO A 71 -2.65 25.96 10.98
CA PRO A 71 -2.71 24.51 10.96
C PRO A 71 -4.05 23.98 10.46
N LEU A 72 -3.98 22.95 9.62
CA LEU A 72 -5.16 22.31 9.04
C LEU A 72 -5.48 20.99 9.73
N SER A 73 -6.77 20.66 9.74
CA SER A 73 -7.32 19.39 10.19
C SER A 73 -8.01 18.69 9.01
N ILE A 74 -8.03 17.36 9.02
CA ILE A 74 -8.78 16.59 8.02
C ILE A 74 -10.15 16.28 8.61
N VAL A 75 -11.23 16.67 7.95
CA VAL A 75 -12.62 16.43 8.37
C VAL A 75 -13.38 15.64 7.31
N CYS A 76 -14.59 15.21 7.64
CA CYS A 76 -15.38 14.30 6.82
C CYS A 76 -16.85 14.75 6.75
N ARG A 77 -17.46 14.54 5.59
CA ARG A 77 -18.88 14.80 5.33
C ARG A 77 -19.66 13.65 5.96
N LYS A 78 -20.74 13.98 6.67
CA LYS A 78 -21.48 12.99 7.48
C LYS A 78 -22.22 11.96 6.64
N ASP A 79 -22.58 12.32 5.41
CA ASP A 79 -23.46 11.60 4.51
C ASP A 79 -22.71 10.69 3.52
N CYS A 80 -21.55 11.12 3.02
CA CYS A 80 -20.89 10.47 1.87
C CYS A 80 -19.43 10.04 2.09
N ARG A 81 -18.91 10.08 3.33
CA ARG A 81 -17.50 9.73 3.65
C ARG A 81 -16.46 10.43 2.76
N SER A 82 -16.77 11.66 2.32
CA SER A 82 -15.83 12.51 1.60
C SER A 82 -15.10 13.45 2.55
N PHE A 83 -13.81 13.64 2.34
CA PHE A 83 -12.89 14.32 3.25
C PHE A 83 -12.36 15.63 2.63
N TRP A 84 -12.01 16.58 3.48
CA TRP A 84 -11.36 17.84 3.09
C TRP A 84 -10.54 18.41 4.25
N PHE A 85 -9.71 19.40 3.94
CA PHE A 85 -8.98 20.17 4.95
C PHE A 85 -9.82 21.32 5.48
N LYS A 86 -9.73 21.52 6.80
CA LYS A 86 -10.40 22.58 7.53
C LYS A 86 -9.41 23.26 8.46
N HIS A 87 -9.45 24.58 8.53
CA HIS A 87 -8.67 25.37 9.48
C HIS A 87 -8.97 24.96 10.93
N THR A 88 -7.91 24.87 11.73
CA THR A 88 -8.04 24.68 13.19
C THR A 88 -8.55 25.94 13.90
N LEU A 89 -8.24 27.11 13.33
CA LEU A 89 -8.67 28.43 13.81
C LEU A 89 -9.12 29.29 12.62
N GLU A 90 -10.24 29.99 12.74
CA GLU A 90 -10.67 30.97 11.74
C GLU A 90 -10.97 32.31 12.42
N ASP A 91 -10.19 33.32 12.05
CA ASP A 91 -10.28 34.69 12.56
C ASP A 91 -10.45 35.74 11.45
N GLY A 92 -10.81 35.30 10.24
CA GLY A 92 -11.09 36.16 9.09
C GLY A 92 -9.85 36.59 8.29
N ARG A 93 -8.65 36.09 8.62
CA ARG A 93 -7.40 36.39 7.88
C ARG A 93 -7.21 35.58 6.59
N CYS A 94 -8.06 34.59 6.33
CA CYS A 94 -7.97 33.71 5.17
C CYS A 94 -9.24 33.86 4.32
N SER A 95 -9.06 33.89 2.99
CA SER A 95 -10.17 33.89 2.04
C SER A 95 -10.99 32.59 2.07
N ALA A 96 -10.34 31.46 2.36
CA ALA A 96 -11.00 30.16 2.50
C ALA A 96 -11.74 30.05 3.85
N VAL A 97 -13.07 29.96 3.79
CA VAL A 97 -13.95 29.81 4.96
C VAL A 97 -14.34 28.35 5.11
N THR A 98 -13.85 27.69 6.17
CA THR A 98 -14.07 26.25 6.43
C THR A 98 -14.76 25.98 7.76
N ARG A 99 -15.12 27.03 8.51
CA ARG A 99 -15.86 26.94 9.77
C ARG A 99 -17.28 26.43 9.49
N GLY A 100 -17.72 25.50 10.33
CA GLY A 100 -19.10 25.01 10.30
C GLY A 100 -20.02 25.93 11.10
N GLU A 101 -21.32 25.84 10.84
CA GLU A 101 -22.34 26.68 11.47
C GLU A 101 -22.41 26.57 13.01
N LEU A 102 -21.99 25.42 13.56
CA LEU A 102 -22.04 25.15 14.99
C LEU A 102 -20.64 25.07 15.60
N THR A 103 -20.48 25.66 16.78
CA THR A 103 -19.28 25.52 17.60
C THR A 103 -19.18 24.14 18.24
N ARG A 104 -18.00 23.82 18.77
CA ARG A 104 -17.77 22.56 19.51
C ARG A 104 -18.70 22.47 20.73
N GLU A 105 -18.90 23.59 21.40
CA GLU A 105 -19.76 23.75 22.57
C GLU A 105 -21.23 23.51 22.20
N GLU A 106 -21.70 24.07 21.08
CA GLU A 106 -23.07 23.87 20.59
C GLU A 106 -23.32 22.43 20.13
N ILE A 107 -22.35 21.81 19.45
CA ILE A 107 -22.43 20.39 19.07
C ILE A 107 -22.51 19.52 20.33
N ASN A 108 -21.69 19.80 21.34
CA ASN A 108 -21.75 19.11 22.63
C ASN A 108 -23.10 19.34 23.32
N ALA A 109 -23.59 20.57 23.40
CA ALA A 109 -24.87 20.89 24.01
C ALA A 109 -26.02 20.13 23.33
N LYS A 110 -26.05 20.09 21.99
CA LYS A 110 -27.03 19.29 21.22
C LYS A 110 -26.89 17.79 21.47
N LYS A 111 -25.67 17.29 21.67
CA LYS A 111 -25.39 15.87 21.95
C LYS A 111 -25.79 15.47 23.38
N TYR A 112 -25.63 16.36 24.35
CA TYR A 112 -25.85 16.10 25.78
C TYR A 112 -27.19 16.65 26.32
N ASN A 113 -28.01 17.32 25.50
CA ASN A 113 -29.40 17.70 25.84
C ASN A 113 -30.40 16.52 25.89
N GLY A 114 -29.92 15.28 25.84
CA GLY A 114 -30.69 14.08 26.16
C GLY A 114 -30.20 13.48 27.49
N ALA A 115 -31.08 13.45 28.50
CA ALA A 115 -30.85 13.10 29.92
C ALA A 115 -30.39 11.64 30.21
N LYS A 116 -29.44 11.09 29.46
CA LYS A 116 -28.98 9.71 29.63
C LYS A 116 -27.48 9.61 29.36
N GLU A 117 -26.68 9.72 30.42
CA GLU A 117 -25.63 8.71 30.56
C GLU A 117 -26.37 7.37 30.49
N SER A 118 -26.28 6.70 29.33
CA SER A 118 -27.23 5.64 29.01
C SER A 118 -27.10 4.54 30.05
N VAL A 119 -28.21 3.93 30.43
CA VAL A 119 -28.22 2.73 31.28
C VAL A 119 -27.20 1.70 30.75
N LEU A 120 -27.04 1.65 29.43
CA LEU A 120 -26.02 0.85 28.74
C LEU A 120 -24.57 1.26 29.07
N HIS A 121 -24.22 2.54 29.17
CA HIS A 121 -22.86 2.98 29.56
C HIS A 121 -22.50 2.48 30.96
N ARG A 122 -23.44 2.63 31.90
CA ARG A 122 -23.28 2.13 33.26
C ARG A 122 -23.19 0.61 33.30
N GLN A 123 -24.03 -0.10 32.54
CA GLN A 123 -23.98 -1.55 32.42
C GLN A 123 -22.65 -2.04 31.83
N MET A 124 -22.15 -1.41 30.77
CA MET A 124 -20.88 -1.79 30.17
C MET A 124 -19.68 -1.58 31.10
N LYS A 125 -19.66 -0.46 31.86
CA LYS A 125 -18.65 -0.25 32.90
C LYS A 125 -18.71 -1.34 33.97
N GLN A 126 -19.91 -1.73 34.38
CA GLN A 126 -20.10 -2.82 35.32
C GLN A 126 -19.62 -4.16 34.75
N TRP A 127 -20.00 -4.52 33.52
CA TRP A 127 -19.54 -5.73 32.85
C TRP A 127 -18.02 -5.77 32.72
N LEU A 128 -17.38 -4.64 32.39
CA LEU A 128 -15.92 -4.52 32.37
C LEU A 128 -15.30 -4.83 33.73
N VAL A 129 -15.76 -4.18 34.80
CA VAL A 129 -15.23 -4.40 36.15
C VAL A 129 -15.41 -5.87 36.57
N GLU A 130 -16.57 -6.46 36.32
CA GLU A 130 -16.87 -7.85 36.63
C GLU A 130 -15.96 -8.82 35.86
N SER A 131 -15.74 -8.58 34.57
CA SER A 131 -14.83 -9.38 33.75
C SER A 131 -13.36 -9.25 34.17
N LEU A 132 -12.91 -8.03 34.53
CA LEU A 132 -11.56 -7.80 35.04
C LEU A 132 -11.32 -8.57 36.34
N HIS A 133 -12.28 -8.52 37.28
CA HIS A 133 -12.22 -9.28 38.52
C HIS A 133 -12.23 -10.80 38.28
N ALA A 134 -13.06 -11.29 37.35
CA ALA A 134 -13.15 -12.70 37.04
C ALA A 134 -11.81 -13.29 36.55
N SER A 135 -11.02 -12.51 35.81
CA SER A 135 -9.72 -12.96 35.30
C SER A 135 -8.63 -13.14 36.36
N GLY A 136 -8.71 -12.40 37.47
CA GLY A 136 -7.64 -12.31 38.47
C GLY A 136 -6.31 -11.70 37.98
N MET A 137 -6.17 -11.36 36.69
CA MET A 137 -4.95 -10.82 36.09
C MET A 137 -4.70 -9.35 36.45
N PHE A 138 -5.79 -8.63 36.77
CA PHE A 138 -5.76 -7.20 37.00
C PHE A 138 -5.83 -6.87 38.48
N THR A 139 -5.06 -5.87 38.88
CA THR A 139 -5.04 -5.30 40.23
C THR A 139 -5.45 -3.83 40.17
N GLU A 140 -5.69 -3.20 41.32
CA GLU A 140 -6.01 -1.77 41.42
C GLU A 140 -7.19 -1.34 40.51
N ILE A 141 -8.18 -2.23 40.30
CA ILE A 141 -9.35 -1.96 39.46
C ILE A 141 -10.16 -0.81 40.06
N ALA A 142 -10.35 0.24 39.28
CA ALA A 142 -11.06 1.44 39.71
C ALA A 142 -11.96 1.98 38.60
N GLN A 143 -13.22 2.22 38.93
CA GLN A 143 -14.20 2.83 38.03
C GLN A 143 -14.19 4.35 38.19
N GLU A 144 -14.09 5.07 37.09
CA GLU A 144 -14.11 6.55 37.04
C GLU A 144 -13.21 7.23 38.08
N ARG A 145 -12.03 6.66 38.35
CA ARG A 145 -11.04 7.27 39.24
C ARG A 145 -10.17 8.25 38.47
N ARG A 146 -9.83 9.38 39.10
CA ARG A 146 -8.88 10.32 38.52
C ARG A 146 -7.50 9.66 38.45
N TRP A 147 -6.96 9.58 37.24
CA TRP A 147 -5.56 9.29 36.98
C TRP A 147 -4.81 10.62 36.96
N ASN A 148 -4.01 10.88 37.99
CA ASN A 148 -3.06 11.99 37.99
C ASN A 148 -1.78 11.50 37.33
N GLY A 149 -1.46 12.06 36.17
CA GLY A 149 -0.28 11.69 35.40
C GLY A 149 0.98 12.00 36.20
N PRO A 150 1.76 10.99 36.63
CA PRO A 150 2.98 11.23 37.39
C PRO A 150 4.03 12.02 36.60
N VAL A 151 3.99 11.98 35.26
CA VAL A 151 4.96 12.64 34.38
C VAL A 151 4.56 14.09 34.10
N SER A 152 3.33 14.32 33.65
CA SER A 152 2.89 15.66 33.21
C SER A 152 2.20 16.50 34.27
N GLY A 153 1.75 15.90 35.37
CA GLY A 153 0.84 16.55 36.34
C GLY A 153 -0.58 16.80 35.80
N ALA A 154 -0.83 16.53 34.52
CA ALA A 154 -2.17 16.54 33.94
C ALA A 154 -2.97 15.34 34.45
N TRP A 155 -4.30 15.38 34.35
CA TRP A 155 -5.13 14.28 34.79
C TRP A 155 -6.20 13.92 33.77
N ARG A 156 -6.59 12.65 33.78
CA ARG A 156 -7.75 12.11 33.07
C ARG A 156 -8.57 11.23 34.00
N ARG A 157 -9.79 10.90 33.58
CA ARG A 157 -10.72 10.05 34.30
C ARG A 157 -11.23 8.99 33.31
N PRO A 158 -10.55 7.84 33.17
CA PRO A 158 -11.04 6.75 32.34
C PRO A 158 -12.35 6.20 32.91
N ASP A 159 -13.16 5.56 32.06
CA ASP A 159 -14.38 4.89 32.50
C ASP A 159 -14.06 3.76 33.50
N VAL A 160 -13.06 2.96 33.19
CA VAL A 160 -12.46 1.97 34.10
C VAL A 160 -10.96 1.99 33.92
N SER A 161 -10.20 1.87 35.01
CA SER A 161 -8.75 1.68 34.98
C SER A 161 -8.38 0.45 35.77
N ALA A 162 -7.36 -0.27 35.35
CA ALA A 162 -6.81 -1.39 36.10
C ALA A 162 -5.32 -1.58 35.79
N LYS A 163 -4.59 -2.22 36.70
CA LYS A 163 -3.17 -2.49 36.56
C LYS A 163 -2.94 -3.93 36.16
N LEU A 164 -2.27 -4.13 35.03
CA LEU A 164 -1.82 -5.41 34.50
C LEU A 164 -0.30 -5.49 34.64
N GLY A 165 0.18 -6.25 35.62
CA GLY A 165 1.60 -6.25 35.97
C GLY A 165 2.09 -4.84 36.34
N GLY A 166 3.01 -4.29 35.53
CA GLY A 166 3.53 -2.93 35.69
C GLY A 166 2.79 -1.85 34.90
N VAL A 167 1.86 -2.22 34.03
CA VAL A 167 1.18 -1.30 33.10
C VAL A 167 -0.21 -0.99 33.60
N VAL A 168 -0.59 0.29 33.59
CA VAL A 168 -1.98 0.67 33.88
C VAL A 168 -2.75 0.79 32.56
N VAL A 169 -3.84 0.03 32.46
CA VAL A 169 -4.74 0.00 31.30
C VAL A 169 -5.95 0.87 31.61
N ALA A 170 -6.17 1.88 30.77
CA ALA A 170 -7.33 2.77 30.79
C ALA A 170 -8.37 2.29 29.78
N PHE A 171 -9.47 1.75 30.27
CA PHE A 171 -10.61 1.33 29.46
C PHE A 171 -11.57 2.50 29.25
N GLU A 172 -11.91 2.77 27.98
CA GLU A 172 -12.85 3.82 27.58
C GLU A 172 -14.01 3.21 26.79
N VAL A 173 -15.23 3.38 27.31
CA VAL A 173 -16.45 2.82 26.71
C VAL A 173 -17.03 3.82 25.72
N GLN A 174 -17.08 3.42 24.45
CA GLN A 174 -17.52 4.27 23.36
C GLN A 174 -18.93 3.94 22.88
N LEU A 175 -19.90 4.78 23.25
CA LEU A 175 -21.31 4.66 22.83
C LEU A 175 -21.77 5.73 21.82
N SER A 176 -21.12 6.88 21.84
CA SER A 176 -21.55 8.08 21.11
C SER A 176 -20.41 8.65 20.28
N THR A 177 -20.71 9.52 19.31
CA THR A 177 -19.65 10.19 18.54
C THR A 177 -18.83 11.12 19.44
N THR A 178 -17.52 11.14 19.30
CA THR A 178 -16.65 12.14 19.93
C THR A 178 -15.84 12.87 18.86
N PHE A 179 -15.15 13.95 19.22
CA PHE A 179 -14.24 14.60 18.29
C PHE A 179 -12.94 13.81 18.20
N LEU A 180 -12.37 13.71 16.99
CA LEU A 180 -11.07 13.07 16.77
C LEU A 180 -9.97 13.67 17.68
N SER A 181 -10.01 14.98 17.92
CA SER A 181 -9.10 15.64 18.87
C SER A 181 -9.17 15.04 20.27
N VAL A 182 -10.36 14.66 20.78
CA VAL A 182 -10.50 14.00 22.09
C VAL A 182 -9.85 12.63 22.10
N ILE A 183 -9.95 11.88 21.00
CA ILE A 183 -9.32 10.55 20.87
C ILE A 183 -7.80 10.70 20.88
N ALA A 184 -7.28 11.63 20.07
CA ALA A 184 -5.84 11.94 20.03
C ALA A 184 -5.33 12.42 21.41
N GLU A 185 -6.05 13.32 22.08
CA GLU A 185 -5.66 13.82 23.41
C GLU A 185 -5.57 12.69 24.45
N ARG A 186 -6.52 11.76 24.44
CA ARG A 186 -6.51 10.59 25.35
C ARG A 186 -5.32 9.69 25.04
N ARG A 187 -5.10 9.39 23.77
CA ARG A 187 -4.01 8.54 23.30
C ARG A 187 -2.64 9.11 23.70
N SER A 188 -2.40 10.39 23.45
CA SER A 188 -1.15 11.07 23.82
C SER A 188 -0.96 11.16 25.34
N PHE A 189 -2.03 11.38 26.10
CA PHE A 189 -1.97 11.36 27.56
C PHE A 189 -1.53 9.99 28.08
N TYR A 190 -2.26 8.91 27.75
CA TYR A 190 -1.95 7.59 28.31
C TYR A 190 -0.57 7.09 27.86
N LEU A 191 -0.16 7.33 26.61
CA LEU A 191 1.19 7.03 26.14
C LEU A 191 2.26 7.72 26.97
N ARG A 192 2.13 9.04 27.20
CA ARG A 192 3.09 9.84 27.98
C ARG A 192 3.19 9.37 29.43
N GLU A 193 2.08 8.92 30.00
CA GLU A 193 2.01 8.42 31.38
C GLU A 193 2.36 6.93 31.50
N GLY A 194 2.85 6.29 30.43
CA GLY A 194 3.26 4.87 30.43
C GLY A 194 2.09 3.88 30.53
N GLY A 195 0.87 4.34 30.28
CA GLY A 195 -0.34 3.56 30.28
C GLY A 195 -0.74 3.05 28.90
N LEU A 196 -1.73 2.16 28.87
CA LEU A 196 -2.36 1.69 27.63
C LEU A 196 -3.82 2.16 27.56
N LEU A 197 -4.18 2.86 26.49
CA LEU A 197 -5.57 3.16 26.18
C LEU A 197 -6.25 1.97 25.47
N PHE A 198 -7.34 1.46 26.04
CA PHE A 198 -8.12 0.35 25.49
C PHE A 198 -9.57 0.76 25.26
N TRP A 199 -10.01 0.79 24.00
CA TRP A 199 -11.38 1.19 23.64
C TRP A 199 -12.33 -0.01 23.60
N VAL A 200 -13.54 0.19 24.12
CA VAL A 200 -14.59 -0.84 24.19
C VAL A 200 -15.88 -0.31 23.61
N PHE A 201 -16.50 -1.06 22.70
CA PHE A 201 -17.74 -0.69 22.02
C PHE A 201 -18.93 -1.52 22.52
N ALA A 202 -20.14 -0.98 22.40
CA ALA A 202 -21.37 -1.76 22.61
C ALA A 202 -21.70 -2.66 21.42
N ASN A 203 -21.32 -2.24 20.22
CA ASN A 203 -21.49 -2.95 18.96
C ASN A 203 -20.50 -2.39 17.93
N PHE A 204 -20.04 -3.24 17.02
CA PHE A 204 -19.10 -2.85 15.97
C PHE A 204 -19.28 -3.71 14.71
N ASN A 205 -20.08 -3.25 13.75
CA ASN A 205 -20.39 -3.99 12.52
C ASN A 205 -19.58 -3.50 11.32
N GLU A 206 -19.55 -4.28 10.24
CA GLU A 206 -18.90 -3.87 8.99
C GLU A 206 -19.56 -2.62 8.40
N ASP A 207 -20.89 -2.65 8.27
CA ASP A 207 -21.66 -1.54 7.70
C ASP A 207 -22.10 -0.51 8.75
N GLY A 208 -22.30 0.72 8.27
CA GLY A 208 -22.90 1.80 9.08
C GLY A 208 -22.03 2.31 10.23
N ARG A 209 -20.72 2.02 10.21
CA ARG A 209 -19.80 2.54 11.24
C ARG A 209 -19.77 4.06 11.22
N ARG A 210 -19.83 4.63 12.42
CA ARG A 210 -19.59 6.07 12.62
C ARG A 210 -18.11 6.34 12.40
N LEU A 211 -17.76 7.51 11.88
CA LEU A 211 -16.36 7.91 11.64
C LEU A 211 -15.46 7.72 12.88
N THR A 212 -16.00 7.97 14.07
CA THR A 212 -15.27 7.83 15.33
C THR A 212 -14.92 6.40 15.68
N MET A 213 -15.74 5.43 15.24
CA MET A 213 -15.44 4.01 15.37
C MET A 213 -14.28 3.64 14.44
N ASP A 214 -14.27 4.18 13.22
CA ASP A 214 -13.14 4.01 12.29
C ASP A 214 -11.86 4.70 12.78
N ASP A 215 -11.97 5.91 13.35
CA ASP A 215 -10.83 6.64 13.91
C ASP A 215 -10.15 5.83 15.02
N VAL A 216 -10.89 5.01 15.77
CA VAL A 216 -10.32 4.06 16.74
C VAL A 216 -9.82 2.79 16.04
N PHE A 217 -10.65 2.16 15.22
CA PHE A 217 -10.39 0.87 14.58
C PHE A 217 -9.12 0.86 13.73
N TYR A 218 -9.00 1.79 12.77
CA TYR A 218 -7.83 1.87 11.88
C TYR A 218 -6.55 2.26 12.62
N ASN A 219 -6.67 2.94 13.76
CA ASN A 219 -5.52 3.28 14.61
C ASN A 219 -5.21 2.19 15.66
N ASN A 220 -6.05 1.17 15.78
CA ASN A 220 -5.89 0.02 16.68
C ASN A 220 -5.65 -1.28 15.89
N ASN A 221 -4.76 -1.21 14.90
CA ASN A 221 -4.41 -2.32 13.99
C ASN A 221 -5.62 -3.02 13.37
N GLN A 222 -6.69 -2.27 13.07
CA GLN A 222 -7.96 -2.79 12.55
C GLN A 222 -8.59 -3.88 13.44
N ASN A 223 -8.53 -3.70 14.76
CA ASN A 223 -9.22 -4.52 15.75
C ASN A 223 -10.16 -3.63 16.58
N ALA A 224 -11.38 -4.11 16.84
CA ALA A 224 -12.35 -3.48 17.75
C ALA A 224 -12.85 -4.49 18.77
N PHE A 225 -12.97 -4.06 20.01
CA PHE A 225 -13.40 -4.92 21.12
C PHE A 225 -14.78 -4.53 21.62
N ILE A 226 -15.59 -5.54 21.91
CA ILE A 226 -16.96 -5.40 22.37
C ILE A 226 -17.10 -6.10 23.71
N VAL A 227 -17.71 -5.40 24.66
CA VAL A 227 -18.16 -5.98 25.93
C VAL A 227 -19.68 -6.01 25.94
N SER A 228 -20.21 -7.17 26.26
CA SER A 228 -21.64 -7.39 26.41
C SER A 228 -21.93 -8.19 27.67
N LYS A 229 -23.21 -8.36 27.99
CA LYS A 229 -23.63 -9.29 29.06
C LYS A 229 -23.09 -10.70 28.83
N ALA A 230 -23.10 -11.17 27.58
CA ALA A 230 -22.66 -12.52 27.23
C ALA A 230 -21.15 -12.71 27.45
N THR A 231 -20.32 -11.73 27.07
CA THR A 231 -18.87 -11.81 27.30
C THR A 231 -18.52 -11.73 28.79
N CYS A 232 -19.30 -10.96 29.58
CA CYS A 232 -19.16 -10.93 31.04
C CYS A 232 -19.55 -12.27 31.70
N GLU A 233 -20.67 -12.86 31.31
CA GLU A 233 -21.10 -14.18 31.78
C GLU A 233 -20.05 -15.25 31.48
N GLU A 234 -19.48 -15.23 30.27
CA GLU A 234 -18.39 -16.14 29.91
C GLU A 234 -17.10 -15.85 30.67
N SER A 235 -16.79 -14.58 30.91
CA SER A 235 -15.62 -14.21 31.72
C SER A 235 -15.70 -14.83 33.12
N ARG A 236 -16.90 -14.77 33.73
CA ARG A 236 -17.18 -15.38 35.04
C ARG A 236 -17.09 -16.90 35.01
N ALA A 237 -17.61 -17.52 33.95
CA ALA A 237 -17.62 -18.97 33.81
C ALA A 237 -16.22 -19.55 33.58
N THR A 238 -15.38 -18.85 32.81
CA THR A 238 -14.04 -19.31 32.42
C THR A 238 -12.93 -18.83 33.35
N GLY A 239 -13.19 -17.82 34.18
CA GLY A 239 -12.15 -17.17 34.97
C GLY A 239 -11.11 -16.41 34.12
N ARG A 240 -11.48 -16.00 32.90
CA ARG A 240 -10.65 -15.20 31.98
C ARG A 240 -11.39 -13.92 31.60
N PHE A 241 -10.69 -12.85 31.27
CA PHE A 241 -11.35 -11.63 30.75
C PHE A 241 -11.67 -11.84 29.27
N VAL A 242 -12.91 -12.17 28.95
CA VAL A 242 -13.37 -12.50 27.60
C VAL A 242 -14.11 -11.33 26.94
N LEU A 243 -13.87 -11.13 25.64
CA LEU A 243 -14.37 -10.06 24.79
C LEU A 243 -14.81 -10.63 23.43
N ASP A 244 -15.73 -9.97 22.74
CA ASP A 244 -15.87 -10.21 21.30
C ASP A 244 -14.89 -9.25 20.58
N CYS A 245 -14.06 -9.79 19.69
CA CYS A 245 -13.16 -9.02 18.84
C CYS A 245 -13.64 -9.06 17.40
N ALA A 246 -13.72 -7.90 16.75
CA ALA A 246 -13.96 -7.77 15.33
C ALA A 246 -12.72 -7.20 14.64
N TRP A 247 -12.28 -7.83 13.56
CA TRP A 247 -11.09 -7.40 12.80
C TRP A 247 -11.28 -7.58 11.30
N VAL A 248 -10.32 -7.07 10.52
CA VAL A 248 -10.24 -7.30 9.08
C VAL A 248 -9.01 -8.13 8.78
N GLU A 249 -9.15 -9.15 7.94
CA GLU A 249 -8.04 -9.84 7.28
C GLU A 249 -7.78 -9.18 5.92
N PRO A 250 -6.53 -8.83 5.58
CA PRO A 250 -6.24 -8.24 4.28
C PRO A 250 -6.54 -9.24 3.16
N GLY A 251 -7.12 -8.75 2.08
CA GLY A 251 -7.28 -9.53 0.86
C GLY A 251 -5.91 -9.87 0.25
N TYR A 252 -5.81 -11.07 -0.32
CA TYR A 252 -4.64 -11.53 -1.07
C TYR A 252 -4.91 -11.38 -2.58
N TRP A 253 -3.99 -10.76 -3.32
CA TRP A 253 -4.17 -10.43 -4.74
C TRP A 253 -5.47 -9.65 -5.02
N ASN A 254 -6.39 -10.26 -5.78
CA ASN A 254 -7.67 -9.68 -6.19
C ASN A 254 -8.81 -10.00 -5.19
N ALA A 255 -8.53 -10.73 -4.11
CA ALA A 255 -9.53 -11.00 -3.09
C ALA A 255 -9.84 -9.73 -2.29
N ALA A 256 -11.12 -9.51 -1.99
CA ALA A 256 -11.51 -8.44 -1.08
C ALA A 256 -11.03 -8.75 0.35
N PRO A 257 -10.74 -7.72 1.17
CA PRO A 257 -10.55 -7.89 2.62
C PRO A 257 -11.77 -8.57 3.25
N GLN A 258 -11.54 -9.35 4.31
CA GLN A 258 -12.61 -10.09 4.99
C GLN A 258 -12.81 -9.57 6.41
N PHE A 259 -14.04 -9.17 6.74
CA PHE A 259 -14.41 -8.83 8.09
C PHE A 259 -14.67 -10.10 8.91
N ARG A 260 -14.04 -10.20 10.07
CA ARG A 260 -14.08 -11.36 10.97
C ARG A 260 -14.56 -10.93 12.35
N ARG A 261 -15.09 -11.91 13.08
CA ARG A 261 -15.42 -11.76 14.50
C ARG A 261 -15.24 -13.07 15.23
N GLU A 262 -14.65 -13.00 16.42
CA GLU A 262 -14.46 -14.13 17.32
C GLU A 262 -14.49 -13.67 18.77
N ARG A 263 -14.77 -14.60 19.67
CA ARG A 263 -14.65 -14.38 21.11
C ARG A 263 -13.23 -14.70 21.54
N VAL A 264 -12.56 -13.73 22.14
CA VAL A 264 -11.14 -13.80 22.50
C VAL A 264 -10.97 -13.41 23.97
N ALA A 265 -9.98 -14.01 24.62
CA ALA A 265 -9.57 -13.60 25.95
C ALA A 265 -8.51 -12.49 25.88
N PHE A 266 -8.47 -11.63 26.88
CA PHE A 266 -7.57 -10.48 26.92
C PHE A 266 -6.08 -10.89 26.91
N ASP A 267 -5.76 -12.03 27.49
CA ASP A 267 -4.40 -12.62 27.51
C ASP A 267 -3.94 -13.16 26.14
N GLU A 268 -4.84 -13.26 25.16
CA GLU A 268 -4.52 -13.60 23.76
C GLU A 268 -4.19 -12.36 22.92
N LEU A 269 -4.38 -11.16 23.47
CA LEU A 269 -4.12 -9.91 22.76
C LEU A 269 -2.64 -9.54 22.82
N THR A 270 -2.13 -9.04 21.71
CA THR A 270 -0.85 -8.35 21.67
C THR A 270 -1.06 -6.89 22.10
N LEU A 271 -0.29 -6.45 23.10
CA LEU A 271 -0.33 -5.07 23.61
C LEU A 271 0.91 -4.32 23.15
N ASP A 272 0.73 -3.33 22.27
CA ASP A 272 1.78 -2.43 21.78
C ASP A 272 1.61 -1.07 22.45
N LEU A 273 2.35 -0.84 23.55
CA LEU A 273 2.26 0.39 24.33
C LEU A 273 2.74 1.61 23.53
N GLU A 274 3.82 1.47 22.76
CA GLU A 274 4.40 2.56 21.96
C GLU A 274 3.42 3.07 20.92
N LYS A 275 2.75 2.14 20.23
CA LYS A 275 1.69 2.46 19.28
C LYS A 275 0.34 2.62 19.94
N GLN A 276 0.17 2.49 21.26
CA GLN A 276 -1.14 2.51 21.93
C GLN A 276 -2.17 1.61 21.21
N GLN A 277 -1.80 0.35 20.97
CA GLN A 277 -2.66 -0.64 20.31
C GLN A 277 -2.83 -1.87 21.19
N ALA A 278 -4.01 -2.47 21.10
CA ALA A 278 -4.25 -3.84 21.51
C ALA A 278 -4.93 -4.56 20.36
N TYR A 279 -4.42 -5.72 19.96
CA TYR A 279 -4.97 -6.45 18.82
C TYR A 279 -4.89 -7.96 19.02
N PHE A 280 -5.89 -8.66 18.51
CA PHE A 280 -5.88 -10.12 18.38
C PHE A 280 -5.24 -10.52 17.05
N PHE A 281 -5.68 -9.88 15.96
CA PHE A 281 -5.13 -10.09 14.63
C PHE A 281 -4.13 -8.98 14.26
N ASP A 282 -2.90 -9.37 13.88
CA ASP A 282 -1.90 -8.41 13.42
C ASP A 282 -2.11 -8.02 11.94
N TYR A 283 -3.00 -7.04 11.71
CA TYR A 283 -3.30 -6.57 10.36
C TYR A 283 -2.07 -5.97 9.67
N ALA A 284 -1.34 -5.08 10.35
CA ALA A 284 -0.16 -4.44 9.79
C ALA A 284 0.94 -5.46 9.43
N GLY A 285 1.19 -6.43 10.32
CA GLY A 285 2.13 -7.52 10.04
C GLY A 285 1.67 -8.40 8.87
N SER A 286 0.39 -8.74 8.79
CA SER A 286 -0.18 -9.52 7.69
C SER A 286 -0.07 -8.80 6.33
N VAL A 287 -0.34 -7.49 6.30
CA VAL A 287 -0.14 -6.66 5.09
C VAL A 287 1.34 -6.61 4.70
N ALA A 288 2.24 -6.38 5.64
CA ALA A 288 3.68 -6.34 5.37
C ALA A 288 4.19 -7.68 4.82
N GLN A 289 3.75 -8.80 5.40
CA GLN A 289 4.08 -10.14 4.92
C GLN A 289 3.55 -10.38 3.51
N ARG A 290 2.28 -10.03 3.26
CA ARG A 290 1.68 -10.12 1.91
C ARG A 290 2.49 -9.32 0.89
N ASP A 291 2.79 -8.05 1.17
CA ASP A 291 3.48 -7.18 0.23
C ASP A 291 4.91 -7.70 -0.05
N ALA A 292 5.57 -8.30 0.96
CA ALA A 292 6.85 -8.97 0.80
C ALA A 292 6.75 -10.24 -0.07
N ASP A 293 5.74 -11.08 0.16
CA ASP A 293 5.48 -12.28 -0.63
C ASP A 293 5.15 -11.91 -2.09
N GLU A 294 4.29 -10.92 -2.32
CA GLU A 294 3.98 -10.42 -3.66
C GLU A 294 5.22 -9.86 -4.36
N THR A 295 6.08 -9.13 -3.65
CA THR A 295 7.33 -8.58 -4.21
C THR A 295 8.29 -9.70 -4.61
N LYS A 296 8.47 -10.70 -3.74
CA LYS A 296 9.30 -11.88 -4.01
C LYS A 296 8.77 -12.68 -5.19
N GLU A 297 7.47 -12.87 -5.26
CA GLU A 297 6.78 -13.55 -6.35
C GLU A 297 6.98 -12.81 -7.68
N ARG A 298 6.74 -11.49 -7.70
CA ARG A 298 6.93 -10.61 -8.87
C ARG A 298 8.37 -10.63 -9.39
N ALA A 299 9.36 -10.69 -8.50
CA ALA A 299 10.76 -10.81 -8.89
C ALA A 299 11.08 -12.12 -9.63
N SER A 300 10.28 -13.18 -9.42
CA SER A 300 10.45 -14.46 -10.11
C SER A 300 9.81 -14.52 -11.50
N TRP A 301 8.88 -13.61 -11.81
CA TRP A 301 8.09 -13.65 -13.05
C TRP A 301 8.92 -13.60 -14.34
N PRO A 302 9.99 -12.79 -14.46
CA PRO A 302 10.84 -12.83 -15.64
C PRO A 302 11.44 -14.22 -15.89
N SER A 303 11.92 -14.89 -14.83
CA SER A 303 12.45 -16.26 -14.91
C SER A 303 11.36 -17.29 -15.22
N ARG A 304 10.12 -17.09 -14.76
CA ARG A 304 8.98 -17.95 -15.16
C ARG A 304 8.66 -17.83 -16.64
N PHE A 305 8.63 -16.60 -17.15
CA PHE A 305 8.46 -16.38 -18.58
C PHE A 305 9.60 -17.00 -19.37
N GLU A 306 10.84 -16.81 -18.94
CA GLU A 306 12.02 -17.40 -19.56
C GLU A 306 11.93 -18.92 -19.64
N ASN A 307 11.61 -19.60 -18.53
CA ASN A 307 11.49 -21.06 -18.52
C ASN A 307 10.40 -21.55 -19.49
N TRP A 308 9.24 -20.89 -19.51
CA TRP A 308 8.18 -21.19 -20.46
C TRP A 308 8.60 -20.91 -21.91
N TRP A 309 9.30 -19.80 -22.15
CA TRP A 309 9.81 -19.45 -23.48
C TRP A 309 10.81 -20.50 -23.99
N LEU A 310 11.73 -20.94 -23.13
CA LEU A 310 12.71 -21.97 -23.48
C LEU A 310 12.04 -23.30 -23.84
N ASP A 311 10.94 -23.66 -23.18
CA ASP A 311 10.15 -24.82 -23.53
C ASP A 311 9.50 -24.67 -24.92
N VAL A 312 8.82 -23.53 -25.18
CA VAL A 312 8.25 -23.21 -26.51
C VAL A 312 9.32 -23.28 -27.59
N ALA A 313 10.45 -22.61 -27.37
CA ALA A 313 11.57 -22.56 -28.31
C ALA A 313 12.24 -23.93 -28.54
N ASN A 314 12.13 -24.86 -27.59
CA ASN A 314 12.68 -26.22 -27.71
C ASN A 314 11.72 -27.18 -28.42
N ARG A 315 10.40 -26.98 -28.29
CA ARG A 315 9.39 -27.82 -28.94
C ARG A 315 9.25 -27.54 -30.43
N GLN A 316 9.62 -26.34 -30.89
CA GLN A 316 9.37 -25.89 -32.25
C GLN A 316 10.61 -25.92 -33.16
N SER A 317 10.39 -26.23 -34.44
CA SER A 317 11.47 -26.42 -35.42
C SER A 317 11.82 -25.16 -36.22
N SER A 318 10.94 -24.14 -36.19
CA SER A 318 11.10 -22.88 -36.92
C SER A 318 10.39 -21.71 -36.24
N LEU A 319 10.72 -20.49 -36.68
CA LEU A 319 10.04 -19.27 -36.23
C LEU A 319 8.54 -19.27 -36.60
N ALA A 320 8.18 -19.83 -37.76
CA ALA A 320 6.79 -19.90 -38.21
C ALA A 320 5.96 -20.84 -37.31
N ASP A 321 6.55 -21.95 -36.85
CA ASP A 321 5.87 -22.89 -35.94
C ASP A 321 5.65 -22.24 -34.56
N GLN A 322 6.64 -21.50 -34.05
CA GLN A 322 6.48 -20.69 -32.83
C GLN A 322 5.39 -19.62 -32.98
N GLU A 323 5.34 -18.93 -34.13
CA GLU A 323 4.30 -17.94 -34.45
C GLU A 323 2.90 -18.54 -34.50
N ASP A 324 2.76 -19.78 -34.98
CA ASP A 324 1.49 -20.49 -35.02
C ASP A 324 1.04 -20.91 -33.61
N GLU A 325 1.92 -21.52 -32.82
CA GLU A 325 1.63 -21.91 -31.43
C GLU A 325 1.25 -20.69 -30.58
N LEU A 326 2.03 -19.61 -30.69
CA LEU A 326 1.82 -18.39 -29.91
C LEU A 326 0.71 -17.49 -30.47
N ARG A 327 0.09 -17.86 -31.60
CA ARG A 327 -1.11 -17.17 -32.09
C ARG A 327 -2.24 -17.23 -31.08
N GLY A 328 -2.30 -18.30 -30.28
CA GLY A 328 -3.26 -18.47 -29.20
C GLY A 328 -2.99 -17.64 -27.95
N PHE A 329 -1.89 -16.89 -27.86
CA PHE A 329 -1.58 -16.10 -26.68
C PHE A 329 -2.70 -15.08 -26.37
N PRO A 330 -3.16 -14.91 -25.11
CA PRO A 330 -2.63 -15.52 -23.88
C PRO A 330 -3.21 -16.89 -23.50
N SER A 331 -4.13 -17.47 -24.28
CA SER A 331 -4.76 -18.76 -23.94
C SER A 331 -3.80 -19.95 -23.89
N CYS A 332 -2.65 -19.87 -24.55
CA CYS A 332 -1.57 -20.85 -24.48
C CYS A 332 -0.58 -20.62 -23.32
N ALA A 333 -0.71 -19.51 -22.59
CA ALA A 333 0.11 -19.28 -21.41
C ALA A 333 -0.32 -20.20 -20.25
N PRO A 334 0.58 -20.53 -19.32
CA PRO A 334 0.24 -21.29 -18.11
C PRO A 334 -0.94 -20.65 -17.34
N ARG A 335 -1.89 -21.47 -16.87
CA ARG A 335 -3.12 -21.00 -16.20
C ARG A 335 -2.84 -20.17 -14.96
N ASP A 336 -1.84 -20.59 -14.22
CA ASP A 336 -1.34 -19.97 -12.99
C ASP A 336 -0.84 -18.53 -13.23
N TRP A 337 -0.48 -18.14 -14.46
CA TRP A 337 -0.14 -16.74 -14.77
C TRP A 337 -1.33 -15.79 -14.66
N ASN A 338 -2.56 -16.26 -14.88
CA ASN A 338 -3.76 -15.46 -14.65
C ASN A 338 -4.13 -15.42 -13.17
N ASP A 339 -4.09 -16.58 -12.51
CA ASP A 339 -4.42 -16.69 -11.08
C ASP A 339 -3.43 -15.90 -10.21
N TRP A 340 -2.17 -15.79 -10.63
CA TRP A 340 -1.11 -15.03 -9.94
C TRP A 340 -0.86 -13.64 -10.52
N GLY A 341 -1.74 -13.15 -11.41
CA GLY A 341 -1.69 -11.79 -11.94
C GLY A 341 -0.51 -11.48 -12.88
N MET A 342 0.31 -12.47 -13.27
CA MET A 342 1.42 -12.28 -14.19
C MET A 342 0.95 -11.80 -15.58
N LEU A 343 -0.20 -12.25 -16.08
CA LEU A 343 -0.74 -11.73 -17.33
C LEU A 343 -1.36 -10.35 -17.18
N SER A 344 -2.11 -10.08 -16.11
CA SER A 344 -2.90 -8.84 -15.95
C SER A 344 -2.10 -7.67 -15.37
N LEU A 345 -1.11 -7.94 -14.51
CA LEU A 345 -0.35 -6.91 -13.79
C LEU A 345 0.97 -6.53 -14.48
N THR A 346 1.42 -7.31 -15.46
CA THR A 346 2.67 -7.06 -16.21
C THR A 346 2.38 -6.48 -17.60
N PRO A 347 3.41 -6.08 -18.36
CA PRO A 347 3.25 -5.68 -19.76
C PRO A 347 2.69 -6.79 -20.66
N LEU A 348 2.64 -8.05 -20.22
CA LEU A 348 2.08 -9.16 -20.98
C LEU A 348 0.58 -8.96 -21.31
N ARG A 349 -0.16 -8.16 -20.53
CA ARG A 349 -1.58 -7.84 -20.76
C ARG A 349 -1.87 -7.24 -22.14
N PHE A 350 -0.88 -6.61 -22.76
CA PHE A 350 -1.02 -5.98 -24.07
C PHE A 350 -0.83 -6.97 -25.23
N TYR A 351 -0.31 -8.17 -24.96
CA TYR A 351 0.03 -9.16 -25.97
C TYR A 351 -1.10 -10.16 -26.16
N GLY A 352 -1.47 -10.44 -27.42
CA GLY A 352 -2.64 -11.23 -27.80
C GLY A 352 -3.91 -10.38 -28.02
N SER A 353 -3.96 -9.17 -27.46
CA SER A 353 -5.05 -8.20 -27.62
C SER A 353 -4.66 -7.05 -28.56
N GLU A 354 -3.59 -6.33 -28.23
CA GLU A 354 -3.15 -5.11 -28.93
C GLU A 354 -1.82 -5.31 -29.67
N LEU A 355 -0.98 -6.22 -29.17
CA LEU A 355 0.35 -6.52 -29.70
C LEU A 355 0.52 -8.02 -29.93
N ARG A 356 1.43 -8.38 -30.85
CA ARG A 356 1.96 -9.74 -30.95
C ARG A 356 3.28 -9.82 -30.22
N LEU A 357 3.61 -10.99 -29.65
CA LEU A 357 4.91 -11.22 -29.04
C LEU A 357 6.02 -11.09 -30.11
N PRO A 358 7.13 -10.40 -29.83
CA PRO A 358 8.23 -10.24 -30.78
C PRO A 358 9.13 -11.48 -30.79
N ILE A 359 8.61 -12.59 -31.30
CA ILE A 359 9.21 -13.94 -31.21
C ILE A 359 10.67 -13.97 -31.63
N ALA A 360 10.99 -13.44 -32.81
CA ALA A 360 12.38 -13.38 -33.31
C ALA A 360 13.32 -12.65 -32.35
N MET A 361 12.83 -11.60 -31.68
CA MET A 361 13.65 -10.78 -30.77
C MET A 361 13.83 -11.47 -29.42
N LEU A 362 12.79 -12.12 -28.91
CA LEU A 362 12.87 -12.95 -27.71
C LEU A 362 13.89 -14.08 -27.90
N ASP A 363 13.83 -14.78 -29.03
CA ASP A 363 14.81 -15.81 -29.39
C ASP A 363 16.24 -15.27 -29.45
N CYS A 364 16.44 -14.10 -30.08
CA CYS A 364 17.76 -13.47 -30.12
C CYS A 364 18.25 -13.07 -28.73
N PHE A 365 17.41 -12.46 -27.89
CA PHE A 365 17.82 -11.99 -26.56
C PHE A 365 18.08 -13.14 -25.59
N TYR A 366 17.25 -14.19 -25.60
CA TYR A 366 17.54 -15.41 -24.86
C TYR A 366 18.76 -16.15 -25.42
N SER A 367 19.02 -16.09 -26.73
CA SER A 367 20.26 -16.62 -27.30
C SER A 367 21.50 -15.89 -26.75
N ALA A 368 21.44 -14.56 -26.65
CA ALA A 368 22.49 -13.78 -26.00
C ALA A 368 22.62 -14.13 -24.51
N LYS A 369 21.50 -14.23 -23.78
CA LYS A 369 21.45 -14.58 -22.36
C LYS A 369 22.06 -15.96 -22.07
N HIS A 370 21.77 -16.97 -22.88
CA HIS A 370 22.30 -18.33 -22.68
C HIS A 370 23.60 -18.63 -23.43
N GLY A 371 24.08 -17.73 -24.29
CA GLY A 371 25.32 -17.92 -25.05
C GLY A 371 25.23 -18.97 -26.16
N ARG A 372 24.03 -19.38 -26.56
CA ARG A 372 23.77 -20.38 -27.61
C ARG A 372 22.49 -20.03 -28.36
N PRO A 373 22.30 -20.50 -29.61
CA PRO A 373 21.02 -20.34 -30.30
C PRO A 373 19.84 -20.92 -29.51
N ILE A 374 18.76 -20.16 -29.41
CA ILE A 374 17.44 -20.49 -28.84
C ILE A 374 16.38 -20.19 -29.89
N GLY A 375 15.46 -21.14 -30.16
CA GLY A 375 14.29 -20.99 -31.04
C GLY A 375 14.58 -20.83 -32.55
N ILE A 376 15.80 -20.43 -32.90
CA ILE A 376 16.27 -20.27 -34.26
C ILE A 376 17.24 -21.40 -34.59
N LYS A 377 16.98 -22.13 -35.69
CA LYS A 377 17.78 -23.26 -36.17
C LYS A 377 19.16 -22.83 -36.70
N ARG A 378 20.05 -22.44 -35.79
CA ARG A 378 21.46 -22.10 -36.01
C ARG A 378 22.35 -22.92 -35.08
N LYS A 379 23.62 -23.06 -35.43
CA LYS A 379 24.60 -23.84 -34.67
C LYS A 379 25.36 -22.97 -33.67
N HIS A 380 25.62 -21.71 -34.03
CA HIS A 380 26.48 -20.82 -33.25
C HIS A 380 25.81 -19.46 -32.98
N LEU A 381 26.13 -18.86 -31.83
CA LEU A 381 25.61 -17.56 -31.42
C LEU A 381 25.94 -16.47 -32.45
N ILE A 382 27.10 -16.53 -33.09
CA ILE A 382 27.51 -15.59 -34.14
C ILE A 382 26.55 -15.55 -35.33
N GLU A 383 25.88 -16.66 -35.65
CA GLU A 383 24.89 -16.71 -36.72
C GLU A 383 23.61 -15.95 -36.34
N ILE A 384 23.23 -15.99 -35.05
CA ILE A 384 22.14 -15.18 -34.49
C ILE A 384 22.50 -13.70 -34.54
N ALA A 385 23.75 -13.37 -34.21
CA ALA A 385 24.24 -12.00 -34.27
C ALA A 385 24.20 -11.44 -35.71
N HIS A 386 24.62 -12.25 -36.69
CA HIS A 386 24.48 -11.90 -38.11
C HIS A 386 23.02 -11.71 -38.52
N TYR A 387 22.13 -12.63 -38.13
CA TYR A 387 20.70 -12.58 -38.44
C TYR A 387 20.04 -11.31 -37.89
N LEU A 388 20.23 -11.00 -36.61
CA LEU A 388 19.61 -9.81 -35.99
C LEU A 388 20.14 -8.52 -36.62
N ALA A 389 21.45 -8.41 -36.84
CA ALA A 389 22.05 -7.21 -37.44
C ALA A 389 21.56 -6.94 -38.88
N GLU A 390 21.18 -7.99 -39.61
CA GLU A 390 20.70 -7.90 -40.99
C GLU A 390 19.21 -7.62 -41.06
N SER A 391 18.42 -8.43 -40.36
CA SER A 391 16.96 -8.43 -40.48
C SER A 391 16.26 -7.45 -39.52
N TYR A 392 16.90 -7.08 -38.40
CA TYR A 392 16.27 -6.29 -37.34
C TYR A 392 17.20 -5.17 -36.79
N PRO A 393 17.67 -4.24 -37.63
CA PRO A 393 18.61 -3.20 -37.24
C PRO A 393 18.10 -2.30 -36.09
N ARG A 394 16.79 -2.11 -35.95
CA ARG A 394 16.17 -1.32 -34.85
C ARG A 394 16.29 -1.96 -33.46
N TYR A 395 16.61 -3.25 -33.40
CA TYR A 395 16.83 -4.00 -32.15
C TYR A 395 18.32 -4.25 -31.89
N LEU A 396 19.20 -3.80 -32.77
CA LEU A 396 20.64 -4.03 -32.65
C LEU A 396 21.24 -3.36 -31.41
N LEU A 397 20.71 -2.21 -30.97
CA LEU A 397 21.12 -1.56 -29.72
C LEU A 397 20.85 -2.44 -28.49
N TRP A 398 19.62 -2.94 -28.38
CA TRP A 398 19.23 -3.90 -27.34
C TRP A 398 20.09 -5.15 -27.36
N PHE A 399 20.28 -5.75 -28.54
CA PHE A 399 21.08 -6.96 -28.66
C PHE A 399 22.54 -6.74 -28.30
N ARG A 400 23.14 -5.61 -28.69
CA ARG A 400 24.51 -5.24 -28.30
C ARG A 400 24.64 -5.06 -26.79
N LYS A 401 23.67 -4.42 -26.15
CA LYS A 401 23.61 -4.31 -24.68
C LYS A 401 23.53 -5.69 -24.03
N ALA A 402 22.69 -6.58 -24.56
CA ALA A 402 22.61 -7.97 -24.09
C ALA A 402 23.94 -8.72 -24.24
N LEU A 403 24.59 -8.63 -25.39
CA LEU A 403 25.92 -9.26 -25.57
C LEU A 403 26.97 -8.71 -24.59
N GLN A 404 26.90 -7.44 -24.21
CA GLN A 404 27.78 -6.86 -23.20
C GLN A 404 27.45 -7.35 -21.80
N VAL A 405 26.18 -7.22 -21.37
CA VAL A 405 25.71 -7.58 -20.02
C VAL A 405 25.91 -9.06 -19.74
N TYR A 406 25.72 -9.91 -20.76
CA TYR A 406 25.94 -11.35 -20.67
C TYR A 406 27.35 -11.77 -21.11
N GLU A 407 28.30 -10.84 -21.27
CA GLU A 407 29.72 -11.14 -21.52
C GLU A 407 29.97 -12.10 -22.70
N ARG A 408 29.32 -11.84 -23.84
CA ARG A 408 29.38 -12.69 -25.05
C ARG A 408 30.45 -12.28 -26.06
N GLY A 409 31.23 -11.23 -25.77
CA GLY A 409 32.30 -10.73 -26.65
C GLY A 409 33.30 -11.81 -27.05
N ASP A 410 33.95 -12.44 -26.07
CA ASP A 410 34.98 -13.48 -26.31
C ASP A 410 34.43 -14.68 -27.08
N LEU A 411 33.18 -15.06 -26.81
CA LEU A 411 32.52 -16.14 -27.52
C LEU A 411 32.35 -15.82 -29.01
N LEU A 412 31.92 -14.60 -29.33
CA LEU A 412 31.79 -14.17 -30.72
C LEU A 412 33.14 -14.07 -31.42
N VAL A 413 34.18 -13.58 -30.75
CA VAL A 413 35.56 -13.56 -31.28
C VAL A 413 36.04 -14.98 -31.62
N LYS A 414 35.83 -15.94 -30.71
CA LYS A 414 36.20 -17.35 -30.94
C LYS A 414 35.44 -17.98 -32.12
N GLN A 415 34.20 -17.55 -32.35
CA GLN A 415 33.36 -18.07 -33.44
C GLN A 415 33.63 -17.38 -34.79
N ASP A 416 34.23 -16.19 -34.83
CA ASP A 416 34.48 -15.38 -36.04
C ASP A 416 35.72 -15.83 -36.83
N LYS A 417 35.73 -17.09 -37.29
CA LYS A 417 36.89 -17.66 -38.01
C LYS A 417 37.25 -16.93 -39.30
N SER A 418 36.28 -16.33 -39.97
CA SER A 418 36.44 -15.62 -41.25
C SER A 418 36.72 -14.11 -41.08
N GLY A 419 36.60 -13.58 -39.87
CA GLY A 419 36.60 -12.14 -39.60
C GLY A 419 35.39 -11.39 -40.17
N SER A 420 34.37 -12.10 -40.66
CA SER A 420 33.19 -11.48 -41.29
C SER A 420 32.34 -10.72 -40.28
N TRP A 421 32.25 -11.21 -39.04
CA TRP A 421 31.51 -10.53 -37.99
C TRP A 421 32.22 -9.25 -37.57
N SER A 422 33.52 -9.28 -37.31
CA SER A 422 34.31 -8.08 -37.00
C SER A 422 34.20 -7.00 -38.08
N LYS A 423 34.25 -7.39 -39.37
CA LYS A 423 34.01 -6.47 -40.49
C LYS A 423 32.60 -5.88 -40.45
N ARG A 424 31.57 -6.69 -40.20
CA ARG A 424 30.18 -6.24 -40.08
C ARG A 424 29.99 -5.30 -38.89
N VAL A 425 30.62 -5.57 -37.76
CA VAL A 425 30.62 -4.69 -36.57
C VAL A 425 31.16 -3.30 -36.90
N LYS A 426 32.30 -3.23 -37.59
CA LYS A 426 32.85 -1.94 -38.06
C LYS A 426 31.90 -1.22 -39.01
N ALA A 427 31.29 -1.96 -39.95
CA ALA A 427 30.36 -1.41 -40.93
C ALA A 427 29.10 -0.84 -40.28
N TYR A 428 28.38 -1.62 -39.46
CA TYR A 428 27.16 -1.12 -38.82
C TYR A 428 27.45 -0.03 -37.79
N LYS A 429 28.61 -0.04 -37.08
CA LYS A 429 28.97 1.05 -36.14
C LYS A 429 29.10 2.39 -36.87
N LYS A 430 29.68 2.37 -38.09
CA LYS A 430 29.74 3.56 -38.96
C LYS A 430 28.34 3.94 -39.46
N ASP A 431 27.57 2.97 -39.93
CA ASP A 431 26.22 3.20 -40.46
C ASP A 431 25.25 3.75 -39.42
N MET A 432 25.32 3.26 -38.17
CA MET A 432 24.53 3.74 -37.04
C MET A 432 24.69 5.23 -36.76
N ARG A 433 25.90 5.79 -36.97
CA ARG A 433 26.16 7.23 -36.78
C ARG A 433 25.57 8.07 -37.90
N MET A 434 25.48 7.51 -39.10
CA MET A 434 25.03 8.21 -40.30
C MET A 434 23.52 8.08 -40.51
N ASN A 435 22.91 6.99 -40.04
CA ASN A 435 21.51 6.63 -40.30
C ASN A 435 20.74 6.35 -39.00
N PRO A 436 20.54 7.36 -38.13
CA PRO A 436 19.92 7.15 -36.83
C PRO A 436 18.48 6.64 -36.91
N GLU A 437 17.73 6.97 -37.96
CA GLU A 437 16.35 6.46 -38.14
C GLU A 437 16.32 4.93 -38.35
N ARG A 438 17.34 4.36 -38.99
CA ARG A 438 17.46 2.92 -39.24
C ARG A 438 17.74 2.11 -37.97
N TYR A 439 18.47 2.71 -37.02
CA TYR A 439 18.95 2.03 -35.81
C TYR A 439 18.33 2.56 -34.52
N GLY A 440 17.47 3.58 -34.61
CA GLY A 440 16.71 4.09 -33.48
C GLY A 440 15.94 2.95 -32.83
N SER A 441 16.08 2.85 -31.51
CA SER A 441 15.52 1.74 -30.73
C SER A 441 14.01 1.65 -30.97
N ASP A 442 13.54 0.49 -31.41
CA ASP A 442 12.11 0.24 -31.49
C ASP A 442 11.51 0.18 -30.07
N GLN A 443 10.69 1.16 -29.73
CA GLN A 443 10.08 1.26 -28.40
C GLN A 443 8.79 0.45 -28.28
N ARG A 444 8.27 -0.16 -29.37
CA ARG A 444 7.01 -0.90 -29.37
C ARG A 444 6.94 -2.01 -28.31
N HIS A 445 8.08 -2.65 -28.06
CA HIS A 445 8.21 -3.75 -27.09
C HIS A 445 9.13 -3.40 -25.90
N GLN A 446 9.50 -2.12 -25.74
CA GLN A 446 10.44 -1.70 -24.70
C GLN A 446 10.01 -2.15 -23.31
N VAL A 447 8.76 -1.88 -22.93
CA VAL A 447 8.24 -2.22 -21.60
C VAL A 447 8.27 -3.74 -21.35
N LEU A 448 8.08 -4.55 -22.41
CA LEU A 448 8.21 -6.01 -22.31
C LEU A 448 9.66 -6.41 -22.07
N PHE A 449 10.61 -5.90 -22.85
CA PHE A 449 12.03 -6.24 -22.67
C PHE A 449 12.57 -5.77 -21.33
N GLU A 450 12.17 -4.60 -20.88
CA GLU A 450 12.50 -4.05 -19.56
C GLU A 450 11.95 -4.89 -18.40
N PHE A 451 10.85 -5.61 -18.64
CA PHE A 451 10.27 -6.54 -17.68
C PHE A 451 10.99 -7.90 -17.73
N LEU A 452 11.22 -8.47 -18.92
CA LEU A 452 11.81 -9.80 -19.09
C LEU A 452 13.33 -9.83 -18.87
N PHE A 453 14.01 -8.72 -19.16
CA PHE A 453 15.46 -8.56 -19.06
C PHE A 453 15.78 -7.27 -18.28
N PRO A 454 15.42 -7.20 -16.99
CA PRO A 454 15.65 -6.00 -16.17
C PRO A 454 17.12 -5.54 -16.13
N GLU A 455 18.07 -6.46 -16.28
CA GLU A 455 19.52 -6.22 -16.37
C GLU A 455 19.95 -5.39 -17.59
N LEU A 456 19.08 -5.23 -18.59
CA LEU A 456 19.36 -4.42 -19.77
C LEU A 456 19.00 -2.94 -19.60
N LYS A 457 18.38 -2.55 -18.47
CA LYS A 457 18.05 -1.15 -18.15
C LYS A 457 19.30 -0.31 -17.82
N PRO A 458 19.29 1.01 -18.11
CA PRO A 458 18.29 1.74 -18.91
C PRO A 458 18.41 1.45 -20.41
N LEU A 459 17.38 1.80 -21.18
CA LEU A 459 17.40 1.73 -22.65
C LEU A 459 18.65 2.45 -23.19
N PRO A 460 19.40 1.85 -24.13
CA PRO A 460 20.47 2.57 -24.81
C PRO A 460 19.87 3.68 -25.68
N GLU A 461 19.96 4.94 -25.24
CA GLU A 461 19.34 6.07 -25.95
C GLU A 461 20.10 6.43 -27.23
N TRP A 462 21.44 6.28 -27.29
CA TRP A 462 22.24 6.48 -28.52
C TRP A 462 23.62 5.79 -28.45
N PRO A 463 24.25 5.43 -29.60
CA PRO A 463 25.53 4.71 -29.69
C PRO A 463 26.78 5.39 -29.10
N SER A 464 26.70 6.59 -28.51
CA SER A 464 27.84 7.29 -27.91
C SER A 464 28.03 7.01 -26.42
N ASP A 465 26.97 6.64 -25.70
CA ASP A 465 27.07 6.43 -24.26
C ASP A 465 27.04 4.95 -23.93
N VAL A 466 28.19 4.45 -23.44
CA VAL A 466 28.37 3.13 -22.81
C VAL A 466 28.45 1.93 -23.76
N LEU A 467 29.40 1.85 -24.70
CA LEU A 467 29.88 0.53 -25.19
C LEU A 467 31.38 0.54 -25.50
N PRO A 468 32.24 -0.05 -24.63
CA PRO A 468 33.62 -0.39 -24.98
C PRO A 468 33.65 -1.34 -26.20
N GLN A 469 34.82 -1.38 -26.86
CA GLN A 469 35.06 -2.20 -28.02
C GLN A 469 34.99 -3.70 -27.66
N CYS A 470 33.80 -4.30 -27.81
CA CYS A 470 33.69 -5.70 -28.21
C CYS A 470 33.65 -5.80 -29.74
#